data_AF-A0A965RNJ5-F1
#
_entry.id   AF-A0A965RNJ5-F1
#
_cell.length_a   1.000
_cell.length_b   1.000
_cell.length_c   1.000
_cell.angle_alpha   90.00
_cell.angle_beta   90.00
_cell.angle_gamma   90.00
#
_symmetry.space_group_name_H-M   'P 1'
#
loop_
_entity.id
_entity.type
_entity.pdbx_description
1 polymer ?
#
loop_
_entity_poly.entity_id
_entity_poly.type
_entity_poly.pdbx_seq_one_letter_code
_entity_poly.pdbx_strand_id
1 'polypeptide(L)'
;YGVTPFYTFLLLFLGLSLPPSFLGNYKGFNWREKYNSLIPVLFFFFTFVVAHSLIPHKEERFMVPVLILFLVLLTPLAHFWIFEKRSFWRVAYFCVLNFTLLPLASFSVPQNNVISLVRFFNDHEEIETVYAFEDAVVLEPKAFSLRKFKAVPFTQEISHFTVEQGCRSVLAVREDKYKTHPDFGTGFPIRGIFKPGPLEALLVRLNPRQNARRGSIYLLAPRGCL
;
A
#
# COMPACT_ATOMS: atom_id res chain seq x y z
N TYR A 1 12.19 -8.20 0.88
CA TYR A 1 10.85 -8.47 1.44
C TYR A 1 10.92 -8.35 2.95
N GLY A 2 10.08 -7.52 3.57
CA GLY A 2 10.14 -7.29 5.02
C GLY A 2 9.54 -8.46 5.81
N VAL A 3 10.13 -8.79 6.95
CA VAL A 3 9.51 -9.69 7.94
C VAL A 3 8.46 -8.88 8.68
N THR A 4 7.23 -9.39 8.73
CA THR A 4 6.12 -8.75 9.45
C THR A 4 5.77 -9.57 10.70
N PRO A 5 5.31 -8.92 11.78
CA PRO A 5 4.97 -9.61 13.02
C PRO A 5 3.93 -10.72 12.81
N PHE A 6 4.01 -11.79 13.61
CA PHE A 6 3.08 -12.93 13.49
C PHE A 6 1.61 -12.51 13.67
N TYR A 7 1.34 -11.52 14.52
CA TYR A 7 -0.01 -11.04 14.81
C TYR A 7 -0.63 -10.15 13.72
N THR A 8 0.10 -9.87 12.63
CA THR A 8 -0.37 -8.93 11.58
C THR A 8 -1.72 -9.35 10.99
N PHE A 9 -1.91 -10.62 10.66
CA PHE A 9 -3.18 -11.10 10.09
C PHE A 9 -4.31 -11.16 11.11
N LEU A 10 -4.00 -11.43 12.39
CA LEU A 10 -4.99 -11.34 13.46
C LEU A 10 -5.49 -9.90 13.61
N LEU A 11 -4.58 -8.92 13.62
CA LEU A 11 -4.94 -7.51 13.65
C LEU A 11 -5.71 -7.07 12.39
N LEU A 12 -5.38 -7.63 11.21
CA LEU A 12 -6.12 -7.37 9.98
C LEU A 12 -7.58 -7.78 10.13
N PHE A 13 -7.87 -9.03 10.51
CA PHE A 13 -9.26 -9.50 10.65
C PHE A 13 -9.99 -8.85 11.83
N LEU A 14 -9.27 -8.53 12.91
CA LEU A 14 -9.83 -7.72 13.98
C LEU A 14 -10.21 -6.33 13.47
N GLY A 15 -9.34 -5.68 12.70
CA GLY A 15 -9.59 -4.39 12.06
C GLY A 15 -10.78 -4.44 11.09
N LEU A 16 -10.89 -5.48 10.27
CA LEU A 16 -12.02 -5.71 9.37
C LEU A 16 -13.33 -5.99 10.11
N SER A 17 -13.27 -6.39 11.38
CA SER A 17 -14.45 -6.55 12.24
C SER A 17 -14.91 -5.23 12.92
N LEU A 18 -14.12 -4.14 12.82
CA LEU A 18 -14.46 -2.83 13.38
C LEU A 18 -15.53 -2.04 12.59
N PRO A 19 -15.57 -2.02 11.24
CA PRO A 19 -16.63 -1.39 10.45
C PRO A 19 -18.06 -1.84 10.78
N PRO A 20 -18.34 -3.10 11.09
CA PRO A 20 -19.65 -3.50 11.61
C PRO A 20 -19.80 -3.25 13.12
N SER A 21 -18.78 -2.70 13.80
CA SER A 21 -18.71 -2.54 15.25
C SER A 21 -19.10 -3.82 15.98
N PHE A 22 -18.56 -4.97 15.56
CA PHE A 22 -18.81 -6.24 16.24
C PHE A 22 -18.21 -6.30 17.66
N LEU A 23 -17.66 -5.20 18.16
CA LEU A 23 -17.44 -4.95 19.58
C LEU A 23 -18.73 -4.34 20.16
N GLY A 24 -19.57 -5.17 20.78
CA GLY A 24 -20.86 -4.76 21.29
C GLY A 24 -21.44 -5.74 22.30
N ASN A 25 -22.55 -5.35 22.92
CA ASN A 25 -23.24 -6.23 23.85
C ASN A 25 -24.19 -7.17 23.08
N TYR A 26 -23.90 -8.47 23.12
CA TYR A 26 -24.61 -9.53 22.40
C TYR A 26 -25.72 -10.19 23.23
N LYS A 27 -26.38 -9.42 24.11
CA LYS A 27 -27.52 -9.92 24.91
C LYS A 27 -28.63 -10.46 24.00
N GLY A 28 -28.89 -11.76 24.12
CA GLY A 28 -29.89 -12.50 23.36
C GLY A 28 -29.34 -13.21 22.12
N PHE A 29 -28.04 -13.10 21.82
CA PHE A 29 -27.43 -13.82 20.71
C PHE A 29 -27.01 -15.23 21.14
N ASN A 30 -27.65 -16.26 20.58
CA ASN A 30 -27.31 -17.65 20.85
C ASN A 30 -26.11 -18.10 20.00
N TRP A 31 -24.90 -17.87 20.51
CA TRP A 31 -23.65 -18.21 19.81
C TRP A 31 -23.60 -19.65 19.31
N ARG A 32 -23.97 -20.60 20.18
CA ARG A 32 -23.90 -22.03 19.86
C ARG A 32 -24.81 -22.36 18.70
N GLU A 33 -26.09 -21.98 18.78
CA GLU A 33 -27.07 -22.26 17.75
C GLU A 33 -26.68 -21.64 16.40
N LYS A 34 -26.25 -20.37 16.41
CA LYS A 34 -25.95 -19.62 15.20
C LYS A 34 -24.65 -20.05 14.51
N TYR A 35 -23.66 -20.53 15.26
CA TYR A 35 -22.35 -20.94 14.71
C TYR A 35 -22.15 -22.45 14.59
N ASN A 36 -23.05 -23.29 15.10
CA ASN A 36 -22.87 -24.75 15.04
C ASN A 36 -22.74 -25.26 13.60
N SER A 37 -23.54 -24.70 12.66
CA SER A 37 -23.45 -25.03 11.23
C SER A 37 -22.20 -24.45 10.55
N LEU A 38 -21.56 -23.45 11.16
CA LEU A 38 -20.38 -22.75 10.64
C LEU A 38 -19.06 -23.28 11.23
N ILE A 39 -19.08 -24.34 12.05
CA ILE A 39 -17.88 -24.94 12.64
C ILE A 39 -16.81 -25.27 11.58
N PRO A 40 -17.14 -25.90 10.43
CA PRO A 40 -16.13 -26.17 9.40
C PRO A 40 -15.50 -24.89 8.88
N VAL A 41 -16.30 -23.85 8.60
CA VAL A 41 -15.82 -22.55 8.13
C VAL A 41 -14.90 -21.90 9.15
N LEU A 42 -15.26 -21.95 10.43
CA LEU A 42 -14.47 -21.41 11.53
C LEU A 42 -13.14 -22.14 11.65
N PHE A 43 -13.16 -23.47 11.57
CA PHE A 43 -11.95 -24.30 11.61
C PHE A 43 -11.00 -23.98 10.44
N PHE A 44 -11.51 -23.93 9.21
CA PHE A 44 -10.71 -23.61 8.04
C PHE A 44 -10.14 -22.18 8.11
N PHE A 45 -10.97 -21.20 8.46
CA PHE A 45 -10.56 -19.82 8.64
C PHE A 45 -9.42 -19.73 9.67
N PHE A 46 -9.62 -20.29 10.86
CA PHE A 46 -8.65 -20.21 11.95
C PHE A 46 -7.35 -20.92 11.60
N THR A 47 -7.42 -22.14 11.09
CA THR A 47 -6.25 -22.92 10.69
C THR A 47 -5.43 -22.19 9.64
N PHE A 48 -6.09 -21.61 8.64
CA PHE A 48 -5.44 -20.84 7.58
C PHE A 48 -4.73 -19.60 8.14
N VAL A 49 -5.42 -18.81 8.96
CA VAL A 49 -4.86 -17.59 9.56
C VAL A 49 -3.67 -17.91 10.46
N VAL A 50 -3.76 -18.94 11.31
CA VAL A 50 -2.65 -19.37 12.17
C VAL A 50 -1.46 -19.84 11.35
N ALA A 51 -1.67 -20.72 10.37
CA ALA A 51 -0.59 -21.23 9.52
C ALA A 51 0.15 -20.09 8.81
N HIS A 52 -0.58 -19.14 8.22
CA HIS A 52 0.04 -17.99 7.53
C HIS A 52 0.62 -16.94 8.48
N SER A 53 0.15 -16.88 9.73
CA SER A 53 0.72 -16.01 10.76
C SER A 53 2.11 -16.47 11.19
N LEU A 54 2.38 -17.79 11.17
CA LEU A 54 3.66 -18.38 11.50
C LEU A 54 4.73 -18.20 10.41
N ILE A 55 4.32 -17.92 9.16
CA ILE A 55 5.25 -17.71 8.05
C ILE A 55 5.88 -16.29 8.15
N PRO A 56 7.22 -16.15 8.11
CA PRO A 56 7.89 -14.84 8.21
C PRO A 56 7.55 -13.88 7.05
N HIS A 57 7.44 -14.42 5.84
CA HIS A 57 7.09 -13.67 4.64
C HIS A 57 5.58 -13.64 4.44
N LYS A 58 4.96 -12.55 4.88
CA LYS A 58 3.51 -12.34 4.76
C LYS A 58 3.23 -11.37 3.63
N GLU A 59 2.38 -11.79 2.71
CA GLU A 59 1.78 -10.90 1.73
C GLU A 59 0.28 -10.86 1.94
N GLU A 60 -0.28 -9.66 1.92
CA GLU A 60 -1.69 -9.40 2.16
C GLU A 60 -2.59 -10.12 1.13
N ARG A 61 -2.11 -10.31 -0.10
CA ARG A 61 -2.82 -11.06 -1.15
C ARG A 61 -3.12 -12.52 -0.79
N PHE A 62 -2.34 -13.13 0.10
CA PHE A 62 -2.61 -14.50 0.56
C PHE A 62 -3.85 -14.59 1.45
N MET A 63 -4.35 -13.47 1.98
CA MET A 63 -5.57 -13.44 2.78
C MET A 63 -6.85 -13.36 1.92
N VAL A 64 -6.74 -13.13 0.60
CA VAL A 64 -7.92 -12.98 -0.28
C VAL A 64 -8.85 -14.21 -0.25
N PRO A 65 -8.35 -15.47 -0.32
CA PRO A 65 -9.24 -16.63 -0.27
C PRO A 65 -9.98 -16.77 1.07
N VAL A 66 -9.28 -16.49 2.18
CA VAL A 66 -9.84 -16.65 3.52
C VAL A 66 -10.77 -15.48 3.91
N LEU A 67 -10.70 -14.35 3.18
CA LEU A 67 -11.60 -13.22 3.33
C LEU A 67 -13.07 -13.61 3.09
N ILE A 68 -13.33 -14.50 2.12
CA ILE A 68 -14.69 -14.97 1.84
C ILE A 68 -15.23 -15.75 3.06
N LEU A 69 -14.41 -16.64 3.63
CA LEU A 69 -14.78 -17.40 4.83
C LEU A 69 -15.02 -16.47 6.02
N PHE A 70 -14.18 -15.44 6.17
CA PHE A 70 -14.38 -14.40 7.18
C PHE A 70 -15.73 -13.71 7.02
N LEU A 71 -16.09 -13.26 5.81
CA LEU A 71 -17.38 -12.61 5.55
C LEU A 71 -18.56 -13.55 5.86
N VAL A 72 -18.45 -14.85 5.55
CA VAL A 72 -19.46 -15.85 5.93
C VAL A 72 -19.59 -15.94 7.46
N LEU A 73 -18.47 -15.96 8.19
CA LEU A 73 -18.48 -15.97 9.66
C LEU A 73 -19.09 -14.71 10.28
N LEU A 74 -19.12 -13.59 9.55
CA LEU A 74 -19.77 -12.35 10.00
C LEU A 74 -21.29 -12.34 9.78
N THR A 75 -21.83 -13.25 8.95
CA THR A 75 -23.27 -13.24 8.58
C THR A 75 -24.23 -13.39 9.77
N PRO A 76 -23.99 -14.25 10.79
CA PRO A 76 -24.93 -14.37 11.90
C PRO A 76 -25.00 -13.10 12.75
N LEU A 77 -23.86 -12.41 12.91
CA LEU A 77 -23.80 -11.14 13.63
C LEU A 77 -24.46 -10.03 12.83
N ALA A 78 -24.21 -9.97 11.52
CA ALA A 78 -24.90 -9.01 10.64
C ALA A 78 -26.42 -9.22 10.70
N HIS A 79 -26.89 -10.47 10.63
CA HIS A 79 -28.31 -10.81 10.75
C HIS A 79 -28.90 -10.32 12.07
N PHE A 80 -28.25 -10.63 13.19
CA PHE A 80 -28.68 -10.21 14.52
C PHE A 80 -28.82 -8.67 14.63
N TRP A 81 -27.85 -7.93 14.10
CA TRP A 81 -27.86 -6.47 14.21
C TRP A 81 -28.87 -5.80 13.28
N ILE A 82 -29.04 -6.31 12.07
CA ILE A 82 -29.94 -5.74 11.06
C ILE A 82 -31.40 -6.09 11.38
N PHE A 83 -31.69 -7.37 11.65
CA PHE A 83 -33.07 -7.86 11.72
C PHE A 83 -33.60 -7.97 13.15
N GLU A 84 -32.79 -8.47 14.09
CA GLU A 84 -33.27 -8.74 15.47
C GLU A 84 -33.17 -7.49 16.36
N LYS A 85 -32.01 -6.82 16.37
CA LYS A 85 -31.80 -5.59 17.15
C LYS A 85 -32.20 -4.31 16.41
N ARG A 86 -32.34 -4.35 15.07
CA ARG A 86 -32.65 -3.20 14.21
C ARG A 86 -31.79 -1.97 14.51
N SER A 87 -30.49 -2.19 14.72
CA SER A 87 -29.57 -1.11 15.12
C SER A 87 -29.19 -0.23 13.93
N PHE A 88 -30.00 0.79 13.66
CA PHE A 88 -29.79 1.69 12.52
C PHE A 88 -28.39 2.32 12.51
N TRP A 89 -27.89 2.78 13.66
CA TRP A 89 -26.57 3.43 13.75
C TRP A 89 -25.42 2.52 13.32
N ARG A 90 -25.46 1.23 13.69
CA ARG A 90 -24.40 0.28 13.33
C ARG A 90 -24.43 -0.05 11.84
N VAL A 91 -25.63 -0.22 11.28
CA VAL A 91 -25.82 -0.43 9.85
C VAL A 91 -25.38 0.79 9.06
N ALA A 92 -25.81 1.99 9.47
CA ALA A 92 -25.41 3.25 8.85
C ALA A 92 -23.90 3.44 8.91
N TYR A 93 -23.27 3.23 10.07
CA TYR A 93 -21.81 3.30 10.21
C TYR A 93 -21.09 2.30 9.30
N PHE A 94 -21.52 1.04 9.28
CA PHE A 94 -20.97 0.01 8.39
C PHE A 94 -21.09 0.43 6.92
N CYS A 95 -22.28 0.85 6.49
CA CYS A 95 -22.52 1.29 5.13
C CYS A 95 -21.67 2.51 4.78
N VAL A 96 -21.70 3.57 5.58
CA VAL A 96 -20.93 4.80 5.34
C VAL A 96 -19.44 4.47 5.23
N LEU A 97 -18.89 3.68 6.15
CA LEU A 97 -17.47 3.35 6.13
C LEU A 97 -17.11 2.50 4.91
N ASN A 98 -17.87 1.45 4.60
CA ASN A 98 -17.58 0.60 3.43
C ASN A 98 -17.80 1.34 2.10
N PHE A 99 -18.87 2.12 1.96
CA PHE A 99 -19.11 2.93 0.76
C PHE A 99 -18.09 4.06 0.59
N THR A 100 -17.46 4.53 1.67
CA THR A 100 -16.36 5.50 1.58
C THR A 100 -15.04 4.81 1.23
N LEU A 101 -14.72 3.69 1.91
CA LEU A 101 -13.47 2.97 1.71
C LEU A 101 -13.41 2.20 0.39
N LEU A 102 -14.53 1.68 -0.11
CA LEU A 102 -14.56 0.84 -1.30
C LEU A 102 -14.10 1.62 -2.55
N PRO A 103 -14.64 2.80 -2.89
CA PRO A 103 -14.11 3.58 -4.01
C PRO A 103 -12.65 3.95 -3.81
N LEU A 104 -12.27 4.34 -2.59
CA LEU A 104 -10.87 4.66 -2.29
C LEU A 104 -9.96 3.46 -2.53
N ALA A 105 -10.35 2.24 -2.12
CA ALA A 105 -9.55 1.04 -2.30
C ALA A 105 -9.58 0.52 -3.74
N SER A 106 -10.71 0.62 -4.44
CA SER A 106 -10.87 0.12 -5.81
C SER A 106 -10.23 1.02 -6.86
N PHE A 107 -10.21 2.35 -6.63
CA PHE A 107 -9.68 3.32 -7.58
C PHE A 107 -8.32 3.91 -7.16
N SER A 108 -7.81 3.61 -5.97
CA SER A 108 -6.44 3.97 -5.58
C SER A 108 -5.46 2.98 -6.19
N VAL A 109 -4.75 3.42 -7.23
CA VAL A 109 -3.65 2.65 -7.81
C VAL A 109 -2.53 2.49 -6.78
N PRO A 110 -2.16 1.26 -6.39
CA PRO A 110 -1.03 1.04 -5.49
C PRO A 110 0.28 1.42 -6.20
N GLN A 111 1.20 2.03 -5.44
CA GLN A 111 2.50 2.50 -5.91
C GLN A 111 2.40 3.45 -7.11
N ASN A 112 1.40 4.35 -7.09
CA ASN A 112 1.16 5.28 -8.19
C ASN A 112 2.36 6.18 -8.48
N ASN A 113 3.16 6.51 -7.47
CA ASN A 113 4.41 7.24 -7.61
C ASN A 113 5.40 6.52 -8.55
N VAL A 114 5.62 5.22 -8.37
CA VAL A 114 6.54 4.43 -9.19
C VAL A 114 5.93 4.14 -10.58
N ILE A 115 4.64 3.80 -10.64
CA ILE A 115 3.97 3.53 -11.92
C ILE A 115 3.96 4.78 -12.81
N SER A 116 3.66 5.94 -12.24
CA SER A 116 3.65 7.21 -12.99
C SER A 116 5.05 7.59 -13.47
N LEU A 117 6.09 7.32 -12.66
CA LEU A 117 7.49 7.51 -13.05
C LEU A 117 7.86 6.62 -14.26
N VAL A 118 7.48 5.34 -14.24
CA VAL A 118 7.74 4.43 -15.37
C VAL A 118 6.97 4.84 -16.61
N ARG A 119 5.71 5.28 -16.48
CA ARG A 119 4.94 5.83 -17.60
C ARG A 119 5.60 7.07 -18.18
N PHE A 120 6.08 7.97 -17.35
CA PHE A 120 6.85 9.13 -17.80
C PHE A 120 8.08 8.72 -18.60
N PHE A 121 8.81 7.68 -18.17
CA PHE A 121 9.93 7.15 -18.95
C PHE A 121 9.50 6.54 -20.27
N ASN A 122 8.33 5.89 -20.36
CA ASN A 122 7.83 5.40 -21.64
C ASN A 122 7.58 6.56 -22.64
N ASP A 123 7.20 7.74 -22.14
CA ASP A 123 6.91 8.92 -22.98
C ASP A 123 8.17 9.75 -23.32
N HIS A 124 9.28 9.57 -22.60
CA HIS A 124 10.54 10.30 -22.76
C HIS A 124 11.67 9.35 -23.15
N GLU A 125 11.76 9.01 -24.44
CA GLU A 125 12.68 8.02 -24.98
C GLU A 125 14.16 8.39 -24.80
N GLU A 126 14.46 9.67 -24.71
CA GLU A 126 15.80 10.24 -24.51
C GLU A 126 16.45 9.83 -23.19
N ILE A 127 15.66 9.39 -22.20
CA ILE A 127 16.16 8.95 -20.90
C ILE A 127 16.59 7.48 -21.02
N GLU A 128 17.86 7.16 -20.89
CA GLU A 128 18.36 5.78 -20.98
C GLU A 128 18.68 5.17 -19.61
N THR A 129 19.19 6.00 -18.70
CA THR A 129 19.67 5.56 -17.38
C THR A 129 18.99 6.35 -16.27
N VAL A 130 18.52 5.62 -15.27
CA VAL A 130 17.87 6.18 -14.07
C VAL A 130 18.70 5.80 -12.87
N TYR A 131 19.32 6.79 -12.25
CA TYR A 131 20.05 6.62 -11.00
C TYR A 131 19.05 6.70 -9.84
N ALA A 132 18.94 5.62 -9.08
CA ALA A 132 18.03 5.53 -7.94
C ALA A 132 18.78 5.83 -6.66
N PHE A 133 18.61 7.04 -6.11
CA PHE A 133 19.28 7.43 -4.86
C PHE A 133 18.71 6.66 -3.67
N GLU A 134 19.57 5.95 -2.94
CA GLU A 134 19.22 5.21 -1.72
C GLU A 134 17.85 4.51 -1.80
N ASP A 135 17.71 3.57 -2.75
CA ASP A 135 16.47 2.79 -2.91
C ASP A 135 15.23 3.61 -3.33
N ALA A 136 15.41 4.70 -4.09
CA ALA A 136 14.26 5.45 -4.64
C ALA A 136 13.39 4.62 -5.61
N VAL A 137 14.02 3.70 -6.35
CA VAL A 137 13.36 2.81 -7.31
C VAL A 137 13.84 1.38 -7.05
N VAL A 138 13.38 0.75 -5.95
CA VAL A 138 13.81 -0.62 -5.57
C VAL A 138 13.16 -1.69 -6.44
N LEU A 139 11.95 -1.44 -6.91
CA LEU A 139 11.13 -2.40 -7.64
C LEU A 139 10.64 -1.74 -8.90
N GLU A 140 11.38 -1.91 -9.99
CA GLU A 140 10.92 -1.53 -11.31
C GLU A 140 9.68 -2.37 -11.65
N PRO A 141 8.50 -1.76 -11.81
CA PRO A 141 7.28 -2.48 -12.12
C PRO A 141 7.28 -2.84 -13.61
N LYS A 142 8.05 -3.88 -13.97
CA LYS A 142 8.30 -4.31 -15.36
C LYS A 142 7.05 -4.46 -16.21
N ALA A 143 5.93 -4.84 -15.59
CA ALA A 143 4.63 -4.96 -16.26
C ALA A 143 4.11 -3.64 -16.86
N PHE A 144 4.58 -2.49 -16.39
CA PHE A 144 4.20 -1.16 -16.86
C PHE A 144 5.28 -0.49 -17.71
N SER A 145 6.43 -1.14 -17.90
CA SER A 145 7.51 -0.64 -18.72
C SER A 145 7.35 -1.15 -20.15
N LEU A 146 7.07 -0.26 -21.10
CA LEU A 146 6.98 -0.60 -22.52
C LEU A 146 8.37 -0.68 -23.17
N ARG A 147 9.36 -0.03 -22.55
CA ARG A 147 10.76 -0.04 -22.96
C ARG A 147 11.69 -0.45 -21.83
N LYS A 148 12.94 -0.71 -22.17
CA LYS A 148 14.00 -0.99 -21.19
C LYS A 148 14.73 0.31 -20.89
N PHE A 149 14.81 0.69 -19.62
CA PHE A 149 15.75 1.68 -19.12
C PHE A 149 16.64 1.02 -18.08
N LYS A 150 17.85 1.55 -17.87
CA LYS A 150 18.79 1.00 -16.90
C LYS A 150 18.59 1.68 -15.55
N ALA A 151 17.97 0.98 -14.60
CA ALA A 151 17.95 1.43 -13.21
C ALA A 151 19.28 1.08 -12.52
N VAL A 152 20.04 2.08 -12.10
CA VAL A 152 21.33 1.91 -11.41
C VAL A 152 21.19 2.42 -9.97
N PRO A 153 21.44 1.60 -8.94
CA PRO A 153 21.45 2.09 -7.58
C PRO A 153 22.58 3.12 -7.41
N PHE A 154 22.25 4.27 -6.81
CA PHE A 154 23.19 5.35 -6.56
C PHE A 154 23.26 5.60 -5.06
N THR A 155 24.41 5.28 -4.47
CA THR A 155 24.70 5.39 -3.03
C THR A 155 25.85 6.34 -2.72
N GLN A 156 26.44 6.95 -3.75
CA GLN A 156 27.53 7.91 -3.61
C GLN A 156 27.01 9.31 -3.29
N GLU A 157 27.90 10.18 -2.81
CA GLU A 157 27.56 11.59 -2.61
C GLU A 157 27.13 12.26 -3.93
N ILE A 158 26.20 13.20 -3.81
CA ILE A 158 25.57 13.93 -4.94
C ILE A 158 26.62 14.66 -5.78
N SER A 159 27.72 15.08 -5.16
CA SER A 159 28.89 15.68 -5.81
C SER A 159 29.49 14.80 -6.92
N HIS A 160 29.35 13.48 -6.82
CA HIS A 160 29.79 12.51 -7.84
C HIS A 160 28.77 12.28 -8.95
N PHE A 161 27.54 12.77 -8.81
CA PHE A 161 26.58 12.83 -9.91
C PHE A 161 26.97 14.00 -10.82
N THR A 162 28.00 13.81 -11.63
CA THR A 162 28.57 14.85 -12.49
C THR A 162 27.73 15.05 -13.76
N VAL A 163 27.85 16.26 -14.34
CA VAL A 163 27.32 16.63 -15.67
C VAL A 163 27.79 15.66 -16.78
N GLU A 164 28.85 14.90 -16.55
CA GLU A 164 29.39 13.89 -17.47
C GLU A 164 28.42 12.75 -17.77
N GLN A 165 27.41 12.52 -16.92
CA GLN A 165 26.38 11.52 -17.20
C GLN A 165 25.40 11.92 -18.31
N GLY A 166 25.48 13.18 -18.79
CA GLY A 166 24.76 13.70 -19.96
C GLY A 166 23.26 13.84 -19.76
N CYS A 167 22.57 14.40 -20.77
CA CYS A 167 21.12 14.62 -20.73
C CYS A 167 20.27 13.35 -20.83
N ARG A 168 20.89 12.19 -21.05
CA ARG A 168 20.22 10.88 -21.11
C ARG A 168 20.12 10.18 -19.76
N SER A 169 20.70 10.79 -18.72
CA SER A 169 20.73 10.26 -17.36
C SER A 169 19.93 11.16 -16.43
N VAL A 170 19.07 10.55 -15.62
CA VAL A 170 18.24 11.25 -14.64
C VAL A 170 18.42 10.63 -13.26
N LEU A 171 18.22 11.44 -12.23
CA LEU A 171 18.33 11.03 -10.84
C LEU A 171 16.93 11.00 -10.21
N ALA A 172 16.51 9.83 -9.75
CA ALA A 172 15.27 9.65 -9.00
C ALA A 172 15.58 9.69 -7.49
N VAL A 173 14.93 10.59 -6.76
CA VAL A 173 15.13 10.83 -5.33
C VAL A 173 13.78 10.84 -4.61
N ARG A 174 13.69 10.15 -3.48
CA ARG A 174 12.46 10.17 -2.66
C ARG A 174 12.33 11.47 -1.86
N GLU A 175 11.09 11.88 -1.59
CA GLU A 175 10.79 13.14 -0.91
C GLU A 175 11.47 13.32 0.44
N ASP A 176 11.52 12.28 1.26
CA ASP A 176 12.20 12.33 2.56
C ASP A 176 13.70 12.60 2.39
N LYS A 177 14.33 12.02 1.37
CA LYS A 177 15.76 12.18 1.09
C LYS A 177 16.09 13.50 0.40
N TYR A 178 15.20 13.96 -0.47
CA TYR A 178 15.33 15.27 -1.11
C TYR A 178 15.33 16.39 -0.06
N LYS A 179 14.44 16.31 0.93
CA LYS A 179 14.36 17.31 2.02
C LYS A 179 15.55 17.30 2.96
N THR A 180 16.24 16.17 3.13
CA THR A 180 17.44 16.10 3.99
C THR A 180 18.73 16.52 3.31
N HIS A 181 18.75 16.65 1.98
CA HIS A 181 19.95 17.00 1.21
C HIS A 181 19.69 18.27 0.37
N PRO A 182 19.99 19.47 0.91
CA PRO A 182 19.72 20.73 0.22
C PRO A 182 20.46 20.87 -1.12
N ASP A 183 21.56 20.13 -1.31
CA ASP A 183 22.38 20.13 -2.54
C ASP A 183 21.59 19.70 -3.79
N PHE A 184 20.54 18.91 -3.63
CA PHE A 184 19.67 18.54 -4.75
C PHE A 184 18.96 19.76 -5.37
N GLY A 185 18.61 20.76 -4.57
CA GLY A 185 17.84 21.92 -5.04
C GLY A 185 18.67 22.96 -5.81
N THR A 186 19.98 22.99 -5.61
CA THR A 186 20.86 24.02 -6.20
C THR A 186 21.46 23.57 -7.54
N GLY A 187 21.85 22.30 -7.66
CA GLY A 187 22.50 21.74 -8.85
C GLY A 187 21.53 21.18 -9.90
N PHE A 188 20.42 20.58 -9.48
CA PHE A 188 19.56 19.76 -10.36
C PHE A 188 18.09 20.19 -10.26
N PRO A 189 17.55 20.93 -11.25
CA PRO A 189 16.13 21.28 -11.25
C PRO A 189 15.24 20.02 -11.25
N ILE A 190 14.12 20.12 -10.53
CA ILE A 190 13.08 19.09 -10.56
C ILE A 190 12.39 19.12 -11.91
N ARG A 191 12.45 18.01 -12.64
CA ARG A 191 11.76 17.81 -13.93
C ARG A 191 10.39 17.15 -13.78
N GLY A 192 10.24 16.32 -12.75
CA GLY A 192 8.98 15.63 -12.48
C GLY A 192 8.78 15.34 -11.00
N ILE A 193 7.52 15.37 -10.57
CA ILE A 193 7.12 14.98 -9.21
C ILE A 193 6.05 13.91 -9.34
N PHE A 194 6.38 12.71 -8.90
CA PHE A 194 5.50 11.55 -8.97
C PHE A 194 4.91 11.27 -7.60
N LYS A 195 3.65 11.63 -7.44
CA LYS A 195 2.94 11.56 -6.16
C LYS A 195 2.28 10.20 -5.95
N PRO A 196 2.24 9.70 -4.70
CA PRO A 196 1.46 8.52 -4.37
C PRO A 196 -0.04 8.77 -4.52
N GLY A 197 -0.81 7.68 -4.59
CA GLY A 197 -2.27 7.75 -4.56
C GLY A 197 -2.78 8.36 -3.24
N PRO A 198 -4.05 8.79 -3.15
CA PRO A 198 -4.58 9.47 -1.98
C PRO A 198 -4.51 8.64 -0.69
N LEU A 199 -4.78 7.33 -0.77
CA LEU A 199 -4.66 6.42 0.37
C LEU A 199 -3.20 6.24 0.80
N GLU A 200 -2.29 6.07 -0.16
CA GLU A 200 -0.86 5.94 0.13
C GLU A 200 -0.29 7.23 0.73
N ALA A 201 -0.69 8.40 0.21
CA ALA A 201 -0.33 9.69 0.75
C ALA A 201 -0.79 9.84 2.21
N LEU A 202 -2.00 9.36 2.54
CA LEU A 202 -2.49 9.32 3.91
C LEU A 202 -1.62 8.40 4.79
N LEU A 203 -1.28 7.19 4.32
CA LEU A 203 -0.43 6.26 5.05
C LEU A 203 0.98 6.83 5.30
N VAL A 204 1.55 7.54 4.32
CA VAL A 204 2.83 8.26 4.46
C VAL A 204 2.71 9.35 5.52
N ARG A 205 1.62 10.12 5.56
CA ARG A 205 1.40 11.14 6.59
C ARG A 205 1.23 10.55 7.99
N LEU A 206 0.52 9.44 8.12
CA LEU A 206 0.27 8.78 9.40
C LEU A 206 1.53 8.14 9.99
N ASN A 207 2.42 7.61 9.14
CA ASN A 207 3.67 6.99 9.60
C ASN A 207 4.80 7.19 8.57
N PRO A 208 5.41 8.38 8.50
CA PRO A 208 6.37 8.72 7.47
C PRO A 208 7.63 7.86 7.52
N ARG A 209 8.04 7.40 8.71
CA ARG A 209 9.25 6.57 8.87
C ARG A 209 9.09 5.18 8.25
N GLN A 210 7.95 4.53 8.47
CA GLN A 210 7.73 3.17 7.95
C GLN A 210 7.21 3.16 6.51
N ASN A 211 6.52 4.22 6.09
CA ASN A 211 5.91 4.32 4.76
C ASN A 211 6.70 5.20 3.79
N ALA A 212 7.93 5.59 4.15
CA ALA A 212 8.75 6.53 3.37
C ALA A 212 8.93 6.10 1.89
N ARG A 213 8.98 4.78 1.62
CA ARG A 213 9.06 4.20 0.26
C ARG A 213 7.84 4.47 -0.62
N ARG A 214 6.69 4.75 -0.01
CA ARG A 214 5.44 5.12 -0.68
C ARG A 214 5.30 6.63 -0.84
N GLY A 215 6.30 7.42 -0.48
CA GLY A 215 6.30 8.88 -0.62
C GLY A 215 6.47 9.34 -2.07
N SER A 216 6.42 10.66 -2.28
CA SER A 216 6.66 11.23 -3.61
C SER A 216 8.08 10.94 -4.10
N ILE A 217 8.23 10.78 -5.42
CA ILE A 217 9.53 10.66 -6.07
C ILE A 217 9.76 11.92 -6.90
N TYR A 218 10.87 12.58 -6.65
CA TYR A 218 11.38 13.70 -7.45
C TYR A 218 12.32 13.16 -8.51
N LEU A 219 12.13 13.61 -9.74
CA LEU A 219 13.05 13.36 -10.83
C LEU A 219 13.86 14.62 -11.08
N LEU A 220 15.17 14.49 -10.95
CA LEU A 220 16.13 15.57 -11.09
C LEU A 220 16.96 15.32 -12.35
N ALA A 221 17.25 16.38 -13.10
CA ALA A 221 18.10 16.32 -14.27
C ALA A 221 19.07 17.52 -14.28
N PRO A 222 20.21 17.43 -14.98
CA PRO A 222 21.10 18.57 -15.16
C PRO A 222 20.38 19.75 -15.83
N ARG A 223 20.80 20.98 -15.51
CA ARG A 223 20.26 22.19 -16.16
C ARG A 223 20.48 22.12 -17.67
N GLY A 224 19.44 22.44 -18.45
CA GLY A 224 19.48 22.37 -19.92
C GLY A 224 19.14 21.00 -20.51
N CYS A 225 18.91 19.97 -19.68
CA CYS A 225 18.40 18.67 -20.10
C CYS A 225 16.92 18.53 -19.73
N LEU A 226 16.09 17.98 -20.63
CA LEU A 226 14.62 17.83 -20.53
C LEU A 226 13.84 19.15 -20.44
#